data_AF-X1AMP8-F1
#
_entry.id   AF-X1AMP8-F1
#
_cell.length_a   1.000
_cell.length_b   1.000
_cell.length_c   1.000
_cell.angle_alpha   90.00
_cell.angle_beta   90.00
_cell.angle_gamma   90.00
#
_symmetry.space_group_name_H-M   'P 1'
#
loop_
_entity.id
_entity.type
_entity.pdbx_description
1 polymer ?
#
loop_
_entity_poly.entity_id
_entity_poly.type
_entity_poly.pdbx_seq_one_letter_code
_entity_poly.pdbx_strand_id
1 'polypeptide(L)' 'MISAIASALFNLTDVLLKNSVEYSILTSDNGSIIVHQIDNDRILCVAIPDRRENQIGKYIAKIKEIIKENK' A
#
# COMPACT_ATOMS: atom_id res chain seq x y z
N MET A 1 2.72 -3.17 16.72
CA MET A 1 3.85 -3.84 16.03
C MET A 1 3.70 -3.81 14.51
N ILE A 2 2.60 -4.33 13.93
CA ILE A 2 2.38 -4.31 12.47
C ILE A 2 2.42 -2.91 11.86
N SER A 3 1.84 -1.91 12.53
CA SER A 3 1.89 -0.50 12.07
C SER A 3 3.31 0.04 11.96
N ALA A 4 4.19 -0.28 12.91
CA ALA A 4 5.59 0.14 12.89
C ALA A 4 6.36 -0.51 11.72
N ILE A 5 6.09 -1.80 11.46
CA ILE A 5 6.68 -2.51 10.31
C ILE A 5 6.19 -1.90 8.99
N ALA A 6 4.88 -1.65 8.86
CA ALA A 6 4.30 -1.04 7.67
C ALA A 6 4.87 0.37 7.40
N SER A 7 5.03 1.18 8.45
CA SER A 7 5.64 2.51 8.35
C SER A 7 7.11 2.43 7.98
N ALA A 8 7.89 1.52 8.58
CA ALA A 8 9.29 1.31 8.23
C ALA A 8 9.46 0.88 6.76
N LEU A 9 8.61 -0.04 6.27
CA LEU A 9 8.64 -0.48 4.88
C LEU A 9 8.26 0.65 3.91
N PHE A 10 7.26 1.46 4.25
CA PHE A 10 6.86 2.61 3.44
C PHE A 10 8.00 3.65 3.32
N ASN A 11 8.60 4.02 4.45
CA ASN A 11 9.72 4.96 4.48
C ASN A 11 10.94 4.41 3.73
N LEU A 12 11.19 3.10 3.82
CA LEU A 12 12.25 2.45 3.05
C LEU A 12 11.99 2.58 1.54
N THR A 13 10.75 2.37 1.09
CA THR A 13 10.42 2.53 -0.34
C THR A 13 10.62 3.95 -0.84
N ASP A 14 10.31 4.96 -0.02
CA ASP A 14 10.54 6.38 -0.35
C ASP A 14 12.04 6.73 -0.42
N VAL A 15 12.87 6.15 0.44
CA VAL A 15 14.34 6.33 0.36
C VAL A 15 14.92 5.66 -0.88
N LEU A 16 14.43 4.47 -1.23
CA LEU A 16 14.92 3.69 -2.36
C LEU A 16 14.47 4.25 -3.72
N LEU A 17 13.25 4.76 -3.77
CA LEU A 17 12.65 5.32 -4.97
C LEU A 17 12.76 6.84 -4.88
N LYS A 18 13.60 7.46 -5.71
CA LYS A 18 13.91 8.91 -5.70
C LYS A 18 12.71 9.86 -5.88
N ASN A 19 11.49 9.34 -5.99
CA ASN A 19 10.23 10.08 -6.08
C ASN A 19 9.23 9.46 -5.11
N SER A 20 8.43 10.31 -4.47
CA SER A 20 7.33 9.87 -3.59
C SER A 20 6.39 8.94 -4.33
N VAL A 21 6.24 7.71 -3.83
CA VAL A 21 5.35 6.70 -4.39
C VAL A 21 3.97 6.83 -3.75
N GLU A 22 2.93 6.93 -4.57
CA GLU A 22 1.53 7.00 -4.11
C GLU A 22 1.15 5.74 -3.29
N TYR A 23 1.69 4.59 -3.70
CA TYR A 23 1.55 3.32 -3.00
C TYR A 23 2.72 2.38 -3.32
N SER A 24 2.93 1.42 -2.42
CA SER A 24 3.90 0.33 -2.53
C SER A 24 3.17 -1.01 -2.39
N ILE A 25 3.59 -2.02 -3.16
CA ILE A 25 3.06 -3.39 -3.07
C ILE A 25 4.19 -4.31 -2.62
N LEU A 26 3.97 -5.04 -1.53
CA LEU A 26 4.85 -6.10 -1.05
C LEU A 26 4.17 -7.44 -1.34
N THR A 27 4.72 -8.23 -2.25
CA THR A 27 4.14 -9.52 -2.65
C THR A 27 4.92 -10.69 -2.07
N SER A 28 4.21 -11.73 -1.65
CA SER A 28 4.76 -13.01 -1.22
C SER A 28 3.89 -14.16 -1.75
N ASP A 29 4.37 -15.40 -1.62
CA ASP A 29 3.64 -16.61 -2.02
C ASP A 29 2.31 -16.81 -1.27
N ASN A 30 2.15 -16.14 -0.12
CA ASN A 30 0.98 -16.24 0.75
C ASN A 30 0.01 -15.05 0.63
N GLY A 31 0.33 -14.08 -0.23
CA GLY A 31 -0.48 -12.89 -0.43
C GLY A 31 0.35 -11.62 -0.55
N SER A 32 -0.34 -10.50 -0.67
CA SER A 32 0.26 -9.19 -0.88
C SER A 32 -0.20 -8.19 0.16
N ILE A 33 0.67 -7.23 0.47
CA ILE A 33 0.36 -6.07 1.28
C ILE A 33 0.44 -4.84 0.38
N ILE A 34 -0.60 -4.03 0.40
CA ILE A 34 -0.63 -2.72 -0.25
C ILE A 34 -0.47 -1.66 0.84
N VAL A 35 0.51 -0.78 0.67
CA VAL A 35 0.69 0.39 1.54
C VAL A 35 0.48 1.63 0.70
N HIS A 36 -0.53 2.43 1.03
CA HIS A 36 -0.92 3.63 0.29
C HIS A 36 -0.75 4.87 1.17
N GLN A 37 -0.15 5.93 0.65
CA GLN A 37 -0.09 7.20 1.36
C GLN A 37 -1.44 7.92 1.24
N ILE A 38 -2.06 8.29 2.36
CA ILE A 38 -3.30 9.08 2.35
C ILE A 38 -2.93 10.57 2.26
N ASP A 39 -1.97 10.97 3.11
CA ASP A 39 -1.37 12.30 3.21
C ASP A 39 0.04 12.22 3.81
N ASN A 40 0.62 13.36 4.18
CA ASN A 40 1.99 13.44 4.68
C ASN A 40 2.24 12.65 5.97
N ASP A 41 1.22 12.41 6.79
CA ASP A 41 1.37 11.82 8.12
C ASP A 41 0.70 10.43 8.25
N ARG A 42 -0.16 10.07 7.29
CA ARG A 42 -1.00 8.86 7.37
C ARG A 42 -0.78 7.92 6.20
N ILE A 43 -0.60 6.64 6.52
CA ILE A 43 -0.56 5.54 5.57
C ILE A 43 -1.71 4.56 5.84
N LEU A 44 -2.25 3.99 4.77
CA LEU A 44 -3.19 2.88 4.81
C LEU A 44 -2.46 1.60 4.41
N CYS A 45 -2.53 0.58 5.26
CA CYS A 45 -1.97 -0.74 4.98
C CYS A 45 -3.11 -1.76 4.86
N VAL A 46 -3.16 -2.47 3.73
CA VAL A 46 -4.18 -3.49 3.42
C VAL A 46 -3.48 -4.80 3.07
N ALA A 47 -3.77 -5.85 3.84
CA ALA A 47 -3.31 -7.20 3.54
C ALA A 47 -4.36 -7.94 2.70
N ILE A 48 -3.92 -8.59 1.63
CA ILE A 48 -4.76 -9.31 0.68
C ILE A 48 -4.28 -10.76 0.62
N PRO A 49 -5.12 -11.74 1.01
CA PRO A 49 -4.72 -13.14 1.10
C PRO A 49 -4.74 -13.89 -0.25
N ASP A 50 -5.03 -13.23 -1.38
CA ASP A 50 -5.27 -13.91 -2.66
C ASP A 50 -3.99 -13.97 -3.54
N ARG A 51 -3.76 -15.13 -4.16
CA ARG A 51 -2.62 -15.44 -5.07
C ARG A 51 -2.84 -14.95 -6.50
N ARG A 52 -4.03 -14.44 -6.82
CA ARG A 52 -4.36 -14.01 -8.18
C ARG A 52 -3.89 -12.59 -8.41
N GLU A 53 -2.69 -12.45 -8.95
CA GLU A 53 -2.06 -11.18 -9.36
C GLU A 53 -3.04 -10.25 -10.12
N ASN A 54 -3.94 -10.82 -10.91
CA ASN A 54 -4.95 -10.11 -11.70
C ASN A 54 -5.97 -9.27 -10.87
N GLN A 55 -6.01 -9.41 -9.54
CA GLN A 55 -6.97 -8.69 -8.69
C GLN A 55 -6.34 -7.51 -7.94
N ILE A 56 -5.01 -7.42 -7.82
CA ILE A 56 -4.32 -6.35 -7.07
C ILE A 56 -4.70 -4.97 -7.62
N GLY A 57 -4.74 -4.83 -8.95
CA GLY A 57 -5.16 -3.59 -9.61
C GLY A 57 -6.59 -3.16 -9.24
N LYS A 58 -7.52 -4.10 -9.04
CA LYS A 58 -8.90 -3.78 -8.62
C LYS A 58 -8.96 -3.28 -7.19
N TYR A 59 -8.18 -3.88 -6.29
CA TYR A 59 -8.08 -3.41 -4.91
C TYR A 59 -7.48 -2.01 -4.83
N ILE A 60 -6.43 -1.72 -5.61
CA ILE A 60 -5.85 -0.38 -5.70
C ILE A 60 -6.88 0.62 -6.22
N ALA A 61 -7.59 0.30 -7.30
CA ALA A 61 -8.64 1.16 -7.84
C ALA A 61 -9.72 1.47 -6.80
N LYS A 62 -10.15 0.46 -6.03
CA LYS A 62 -11.15 0.64 -4.98
C LYS A 62 -10.63 1.47 -3.80
N ILE A 63 -9.39 1.26 -3.38
CA ILE A 63 -8.74 2.06 -2.34
C ILE A 63 -8.68 3.53 -2.77
N LYS A 64 -8.26 3.81 -4.01
CA LYS A 64 -8.20 5.17 -4.56
C LYS A 64 -9.57 5.84 -4.62
N GLU A 65 -10.60 5.09 -5.03
CA GLU A 65 -11.98 5.58 -5.03
C GLU A 65 -12.42 6.00 -3.62
N ILE A 66 -12.23 5.14 -2.63
CA ILE A 66 -12.58 5.43 -1.22
C ILE A 66 -11.80 6.63 -0.68
N ILE A 67 -10.50 6.73 -0.95
CA ILE A 67 -9.68 7.86 -0.49
C ILE A 67 -10.16 9.17 -1.14
N LYS A 68 -10.55 9.14 -2.41
CA LYS A 68 -11.04 10.31 -3.13
C LYS A 68 -12.41 10.76 -2.62
N GLU A 69 -13.28 9.84 -2.23
CA GLU A 69 -14.59 10.15 -1.64
C GLU A 69 -14.49 10.76 -0.22
N ASN A 70 -13.36 10.59 0.46
CA ASN A 70 -13.13 11.07 1.83
C ASN A 70 -12.18 12.28 1.92
N LYS A 71 -11.85 12.91 0.78
CA LYS A 71 -11.12 14.19 0.70
C LYS A 71 -12.08 15.34 0.42
#